data_AF-A0A1G1YCN0-F1
#
_entry.id   AF-A0A1G1YCN0-F1
#
_cell.length_a   1.000
_cell.length_b   1.000
_cell.length_c   1.000
_cell.angle_alpha   90.00
_cell.angle_beta   90.00
_cell.angle_gamma   90.00
#
_symmetry.space_group_name_H-M   'P 1'
#
loop_
_entity.id
_entity.type
_entity.pdbx_description
1 polymer ?
#
loop_
_entity_poly.entity_id
_entity_poly.type
_entity_poly.pdbx_seq_one_letter_code
_entity_poly.pdbx_strand_id
1 'polypeptide(L)'
;MKKVLLVFVALLLLAGAAAAGYFFARQTKPNEAQGDSVPAETQWLTYTNETYGFRLEYPSDWRVAEFSDGAFPAINVYKPETTEGLDLPLIHHSNATQVSVFPNGVPTEGIIGQSQSSTLTFKPGGALATDFVLADGSRWATYSRFNRAPAGWDQSGFVWGAVKLDDLTIDCLVDGVELPTDQCAPPLPDGAVLLRHANVSRQDRADVERILSSLTFTQPTKSTTDSQAPVLTTPQPDEVVSSPLQVSGEAYGTWYFEASFPIELRDANNNLVTQAIAQAQSDWMVEDFVAFEAMLTFGQPQTPAGRLILKKDNPSGLPEFDQQVEIPVRFQP
;
A
#
# COMPACT_ATOMS: atom_id res chain seq x y z
N MET A 1 2.32 92.88 -26.64
CA MET A 1 2.52 92.08 -25.41
C MET A 1 1.24 91.36 -24.93
N LYS A 2 0.04 91.96 -24.93
CA LYS A 2 -1.20 91.29 -24.49
C LYS A 2 -1.63 90.06 -25.34
N LYS A 3 -1.39 90.05 -26.66
CA LYS A 3 -1.77 88.91 -27.53
C LYS A 3 -0.90 87.66 -27.36
N VAL A 4 0.37 87.81 -26.97
CA VAL A 4 1.30 86.68 -26.75
C VAL A 4 1.05 86.01 -25.38
N LEU A 5 0.67 86.80 -24.38
CA LEU A 5 0.30 86.29 -23.05
C LEU A 5 -0.99 85.45 -23.07
N LEU A 6 -1.98 85.83 -23.90
CA LEU A 6 -3.24 85.09 -24.06
C LEU A 6 -3.04 83.72 -24.72
N VAL A 7 -2.11 83.60 -25.67
CA VAL A 7 -1.78 82.33 -26.33
C VAL A 7 -1.04 81.38 -25.37
N PHE A 8 -0.14 81.90 -24.54
CA PHE A 8 0.56 81.10 -23.53
C PHE A 8 -0.36 80.60 -22.41
N VAL A 9 -1.31 81.41 -21.95
CA VAL A 9 -2.30 80.99 -20.94
C VAL A 9 -3.27 79.96 -21.52
N ALA A 10 -3.68 80.10 -22.79
CA ALA A 10 -4.53 79.10 -23.45
C ALA A 10 -3.82 77.75 -23.65
N LEU A 11 -2.53 77.76 -24.00
CA LEU A 11 -1.73 76.53 -24.14
C LEU A 11 -1.48 75.84 -22.80
N LEU A 12 -1.27 76.58 -21.71
CA LEU A 12 -1.12 76.01 -20.37
C LEU A 12 -2.43 75.40 -19.84
N LEU A 13 -3.58 76.00 -20.14
CA LEU A 13 -4.89 75.43 -19.79
C LEU A 13 -5.21 74.17 -20.61
N LEU A 14 -4.83 74.13 -21.89
CA LEU A 14 -4.95 72.92 -22.73
C LEU A 14 -4.02 71.79 -22.27
N ALA A 15 -2.78 72.10 -21.89
CA ALA A 15 -1.85 71.12 -21.33
C ALA A 15 -2.31 70.60 -19.95
N GLY A 16 -2.86 71.48 -19.10
CA GLY A 16 -3.45 71.09 -17.82
C GLY A 16 -4.69 70.20 -17.97
N ALA A 17 -5.57 70.51 -18.93
CA ALA A 17 -6.75 69.69 -19.23
C ALA A 17 -6.37 68.32 -19.84
N ALA A 18 -5.35 68.28 -20.71
CA ALA A 18 -4.82 67.03 -21.26
C ALA A 18 -4.13 66.17 -20.20
N ALA A 19 -3.38 66.77 -19.26
CA ALA A 19 -2.76 66.07 -18.15
C ALA A 19 -3.79 65.56 -17.14
N ALA A 20 -4.82 66.34 -16.82
CA ALA A 20 -5.91 65.92 -15.94
C ALA A 20 -6.76 64.81 -16.57
N GLY A 21 -7.06 64.89 -17.87
CA GLY A 21 -7.75 63.83 -18.62
C GLY A 21 -6.93 62.54 -18.70
N TYR A 22 -5.61 62.64 -18.86
CA TYR A 22 -4.70 61.49 -18.84
C TYR A 22 -4.59 60.85 -17.44
N PHE A 23 -4.64 61.66 -16.38
CA PHE A 23 -4.60 61.16 -15.00
C PHE A 23 -5.93 60.53 -14.57
N PHE A 24 -7.08 61.12 -14.96
CA PHE A 24 -8.41 60.55 -14.71
C PHE A 24 -8.66 59.28 -15.53
N ALA A 25 -8.20 59.21 -16.79
CA ALA A 25 -8.32 58.00 -17.61
C ALA A 25 -7.41 56.85 -17.13
N ARG A 26 -6.39 57.14 -16.31
CA ARG A 26 -5.56 56.12 -15.63
C ARG A 26 -6.15 55.62 -14.31
N GLN A 27 -7.08 56.35 -13.69
CA GLN A 27 -7.69 55.96 -12.41
C GLN A 27 -9.03 55.22 -12.53
N THR A 28 -9.54 55.02 -13.75
CA THR A 28 -10.79 54.29 -14.00
C THR A 28 -10.66 53.17 -15.04
N LYS A 29 -9.53 52.44 -15.03
CA LYS A 29 -9.67 51.02 -15.37
C LYS A 29 -10.41 50.39 -14.19
N PRO A 30 -11.57 49.75 -14.39
CA PRO A 30 -12.05 48.81 -13.39
C PRO A 30 -10.88 47.86 -13.14
N ASN A 31 -10.59 47.54 -11.89
CA ASN A 31 -9.85 46.32 -11.62
C ASN A 31 -10.60 45.23 -12.38
N GLU A 32 -10.07 44.79 -13.52
CA GLU A 32 -10.21 43.42 -13.92
C GLU A 32 -9.68 42.68 -12.71
N ALA A 33 -10.62 42.21 -11.87
CA ALA A 33 -10.33 41.19 -10.92
C ALA A 33 -9.56 40.16 -11.73
N GLN A 34 -8.26 40.09 -11.47
CA GLN A 34 -7.46 38.96 -11.79
C GLN A 34 -8.25 37.83 -11.15
N GLY A 35 -9.04 37.16 -11.97
CA GLY A 35 -9.76 35.99 -11.52
C GLY A 35 -8.65 35.12 -11.00
N ASP A 36 -8.59 34.96 -9.68
CA ASP A 36 -8.01 33.79 -9.09
C ASP A 36 -8.72 32.66 -9.84
N SER A 37 -8.07 32.16 -10.90
CA SER A 37 -8.49 30.93 -11.52
C SER A 37 -8.30 29.95 -10.39
N VAL A 38 -9.39 29.68 -9.68
CA VAL A 38 -9.52 28.50 -8.82
C VAL A 38 -8.90 27.40 -9.66
N PRO A 39 -7.78 26.79 -9.23
CA PRO A 39 -7.14 25.73 -10.00
C PRO A 39 -8.25 24.78 -10.40
N ALA A 40 -8.39 24.54 -11.71
CA ALA A 40 -9.45 23.68 -12.21
C ALA A 40 -9.38 22.38 -11.39
N GLU A 41 -10.47 22.07 -10.69
CA GLU A 41 -10.52 20.94 -9.77
C GLU A 41 -10.04 19.70 -10.54
N THR A 42 -8.99 19.03 -10.03
CA THR A 42 -8.38 17.90 -10.73
C THR A 42 -9.46 16.87 -11.02
N GLN A 43 -9.66 16.56 -12.30
CA GLN A 43 -10.64 15.56 -12.71
C GLN A 43 -10.21 14.18 -12.19
N TRP A 44 -11.17 13.38 -11.72
CA TRP A 44 -10.92 11.99 -11.32
C TRP A 44 -11.39 11.05 -12.43
N LEU A 45 -10.55 10.08 -12.76
CA LEU A 45 -10.80 9.03 -13.75
C LEU A 45 -11.04 7.70 -13.04
N THR A 46 -11.72 6.77 -13.70
CA THR A 46 -11.89 5.41 -13.20
C THR A 46 -11.00 4.45 -13.99
N TYR A 47 -10.17 3.70 -13.28
CA TYR A 47 -9.42 2.58 -13.82
C TYR A 47 -10.13 1.27 -13.47
N THR A 48 -10.16 0.34 -14.43
CA THR A 48 -10.75 -0.99 -14.28
C THR A 48 -9.75 -2.05 -14.75
N ASN A 49 -9.47 -3.02 -13.89
CA ASN A 49 -8.71 -4.20 -14.24
C ASN A 49 -9.64 -5.42 -14.32
N GLU A 50 -9.92 -5.89 -15.53
CA GLU A 50 -10.81 -7.05 -15.73
C GLU A 50 -10.14 -8.37 -15.33
N THR A 51 -8.82 -8.48 -15.50
CA THR A 51 -8.05 -9.68 -15.16
C THR A 51 -8.21 -10.05 -13.69
N TYR A 52 -7.97 -9.09 -12.80
CA TYR A 52 -7.99 -9.27 -11.35
C TYR A 52 -9.28 -8.73 -10.70
N GLY A 53 -10.27 -8.33 -11.50
CA GLY A 53 -11.60 -7.99 -11.02
C GLY A 53 -11.62 -6.86 -10.00
N PHE A 54 -11.05 -5.69 -10.34
CA PHE A 54 -11.18 -4.52 -9.48
C PHE A 54 -11.27 -3.22 -10.28
N ARG A 55 -11.75 -2.17 -9.61
CA ARG A 55 -11.75 -0.80 -10.11
C ARG A 55 -11.37 0.18 -9.00
N LEU A 56 -10.76 1.29 -9.38
CA LEU A 56 -10.44 2.40 -8.50
C LEU A 56 -10.57 3.73 -9.25
N GLU A 57 -10.72 4.82 -8.52
CA GLU A 57 -10.65 6.18 -9.03
C GLU A 57 -9.26 6.76 -8.78
N TYR A 58 -8.78 7.62 -9.68
CA TYR A 58 -7.49 8.28 -9.55
C TYR A 58 -7.47 9.68 -10.19
N PRO A 59 -6.59 10.59 -9.74
CA PRO A 59 -6.45 11.92 -10.35
C PRO A 59 -5.98 11.84 -11.81
N SER A 60 -6.57 12.64 -12.69
CA SER A 60 -6.30 12.60 -14.15
C SER A 60 -4.87 12.98 -14.55
N ASP A 61 -4.15 13.66 -13.68
CA ASP A 61 -2.75 14.04 -13.82
C ASP A 61 -1.78 12.92 -13.37
N TRP A 62 -2.29 11.87 -12.70
CA TRP A 62 -1.50 10.68 -12.36
C TRP A 62 -1.39 9.71 -13.54
N ARG A 63 -0.51 8.72 -13.41
CA ARG A 63 -0.30 7.66 -14.41
C ARG A 63 -0.71 6.32 -13.84
N VAL A 64 -1.19 5.45 -14.74
CA VAL A 64 -1.46 4.03 -14.45
C VAL A 64 -0.54 3.19 -15.34
N ALA A 65 0.15 2.23 -14.75
CA ALA A 65 0.99 1.27 -15.45
C ALA A 65 0.73 -0.14 -14.94
N GLU A 66 0.65 -1.10 -15.87
CA GLU A 66 0.42 -2.52 -15.58
C GLU A 66 1.66 -3.33 -15.93
N PHE A 67 2.03 -4.24 -15.02
CA PHE A 67 3.16 -5.15 -15.14
C PHE A 67 2.63 -6.56 -14.88
N SER A 68 2.14 -7.21 -15.94
CA SER A 68 1.54 -8.55 -15.86
C SER A 68 2.51 -9.67 -16.24
N ASP A 69 3.66 -9.33 -16.82
CA ASP A 69 4.62 -10.30 -17.34
C ASP A 69 5.56 -10.77 -16.23
N GLY A 70 5.13 -11.75 -15.43
CA GLY A 70 5.93 -12.33 -14.37
C GLY A 70 5.12 -13.02 -13.27
N ALA A 71 5.81 -13.61 -12.31
CA ALA A 71 5.18 -14.28 -11.16
C ALA A 71 4.46 -13.32 -10.20
N PHE A 72 4.80 -12.03 -10.24
CA PHE A 72 4.29 -11.02 -9.31
C PHE A 72 3.70 -9.83 -10.08
N PRO A 73 2.46 -9.96 -10.58
CA PRO A 73 1.76 -8.87 -11.24
C PRO A 73 1.66 -7.63 -10.35
N ALA A 74 1.88 -6.45 -10.94
CA ALA A 74 1.74 -5.17 -10.27
C ALA A 74 0.96 -4.17 -11.13
N ILE A 75 0.06 -3.42 -10.49
CA ILE A 75 -0.62 -2.27 -11.10
C ILE A 75 -0.24 -1.04 -10.28
N ASN A 76 0.49 -0.10 -10.87
CA ASN A 76 0.89 1.14 -10.21
C ASN A 76 0.03 2.30 -10.70
N VAL A 77 -0.55 3.04 -9.76
CA VAL A 77 -1.18 4.34 -9.95
C VAL A 77 -0.29 5.35 -9.25
N TYR A 78 0.39 6.24 -9.97
CA TYR A 78 1.46 7.05 -9.39
C TYR A 78 1.48 8.48 -9.90
N LYS A 79 1.98 9.38 -9.04
CA LYS A 79 2.17 10.80 -9.36
C LYS A 79 3.51 11.01 -10.06
N PRO A 80 3.55 11.40 -11.34
CA PRO A 80 4.77 11.41 -12.16
C PRO A 80 5.92 12.20 -11.54
N GLU A 81 5.64 13.39 -10.99
CA GLU A 81 6.66 14.26 -10.40
C GLU A 81 7.41 13.62 -9.22
N THR A 82 6.83 12.60 -8.60
CA THR A 82 7.43 11.90 -7.46
C THR A 82 8.16 10.61 -7.82
N THR A 83 8.19 10.27 -9.12
CA THR A 83 8.72 9.00 -9.64
C THR A 83 9.92 9.14 -10.57
N GLU A 84 10.44 10.37 -10.72
CA GLU A 84 11.61 10.62 -11.54
C GLU A 84 12.83 9.84 -10.99
N GLY A 85 13.47 9.05 -11.86
CA GLY A 85 14.65 8.25 -11.52
C GLY A 85 14.38 6.93 -10.79
N LEU A 86 13.11 6.53 -10.63
CA LEU A 86 12.75 5.22 -10.07
C LEU A 86 12.52 4.18 -11.16
N ASP A 87 12.93 2.94 -10.87
CA ASP A 87 12.61 1.79 -11.70
C ASP A 87 11.17 1.33 -11.48
N LEU A 88 10.52 0.90 -12.56
CA LEU A 88 9.20 0.28 -12.55
C LEU A 88 9.33 -1.26 -12.65
N PRO A 89 8.40 -2.04 -12.05
CA PRO A 89 7.25 -1.61 -11.26
C PRO A 89 7.65 -0.97 -9.92
N LEU A 90 6.89 0.03 -9.49
CA LEU A 90 7.01 0.56 -8.13
C LEU A 90 6.55 -0.49 -7.14
N ILE A 91 7.28 -0.63 -6.04
CA ILE A 91 6.97 -1.50 -4.91
C ILE A 91 6.82 -0.68 -3.63
N HIS A 92 6.46 -1.33 -2.53
CA HIS A 92 6.27 -0.68 -1.23
C HIS A 92 7.56 -0.08 -0.64
N HIS A 93 8.74 -0.45 -1.15
CA HIS A 93 10.02 0.18 -0.84
C HIS A 93 10.34 1.41 -1.72
N SER A 94 9.58 1.65 -2.80
CA SER A 94 9.79 2.79 -3.69
C SER A 94 9.33 4.08 -3.00
N ASN A 95 10.24 5.03 -2.80
CA ASN A 95 9.94 6.34 -2.22
C ASN A 95 9.24 7.25 -3.24
N ALA A 96 7.95 7.03 -3.44
CA ALA A 96 7.10 7.73 -4.40
C ALA A 96 5.71 7.96 -3.84
N THR A 97 4.99 8.93 -4.42
CA THR A 97 3.55 9.07 -4.22
C THR A 97 2.83 8.10 -5.17
N GLN A 98 2.27 7.03 -4.61
CA GLN A 98 1.72 5.90 -5.36
C GLN A 98 0.58 5.18 -4.63
N VAL A 99 -0.26 4.50 -5.41
CA VAL A 99 -1.07 3.35 -4.99
C VAL A 99 -0.72 2.18 -5.90
N SER A 100 -0.31 1.07 -5.31
CA SER A 100 0.15 -0.12 -6.02
C SER A 100 -0.63 -1.34 -5.57
N VAL A 101 -1.17 -2.07 -6.52
CA VAL A 101 -1.97 -3.27 -6.32
C VAL A 101 -1.16 -4.49 -6.73
N PHE A 102 -1.02 -5.46 -5.82
CA PHE A 102 -0.27 -6.69 -6.02
C PHE A 102 -1.20 -7.90 -5.82
N PRO A 103 -1.92 -8.36 -6.86
CA PRO A 103 -2.90 -9.43 -6.72
C PRO A 103 -2.35 -10.76 -6.22
N ASN A 104 -1.06 -11.03 -6.47
CA ASN A 104 -0.38 -12.26 -6.06
C ASN A 104 0.66 -12.02 -4.96
N GLY A 105 0.69 -10.80 -4.38
CA GLY A 105 1.74 -10.36 -3.48
C GLY A 105 3.12 -10.27 -4.17
N VAL A 106 4.14 -9.96 -3.36
CA VAL A 106 5.56 -9.94 -3.76
C VAL A 106 6.40 -10.48 -2.60
N PRO A 107 7.45 -11.28 -2.85
CA PRO A 107 8.33 -11.78 -1.79
C PRO A 107 9.19 -10.64 -1.25
N THR A 108 8.91 -10.18 -0.04
CA THR A 108 9.57 -9.00 0.53
C THR A 108 9.56 -9.02 2.06
N GLU A 109 10.48 -8.28 2.68
CA GLU A 109 10.64 -8.20 4.13
C GLU A 109 9.64 -7.24 4.82
N GLY A 110 8.68 -6.69 4.06
CA GLY A 110 7.74 -5.67 4.53
C GLY A 110 8.44 -4.36 4.90
N ILE A 111 7.70 -3.42 5.50
CA ILE A 111 8.26 -2.17 6.03
C ILE A 111 8.36 -2.26 7.55
N ILE A 112 9.56 -2.08 8.09
CA ILE A 112 9.79 -1.96 9.54
C ILE A 112 9.60 -0.51 9.94
N GLY A 113 8.76 -0.22 10.93
CA GLY A 113 8.58 1.13 11.45
C GLY A 113 7.37 1.23 12.36
N GLN A 114 7.18 2.40 12.94
CA GLN A 114 5.96 2.68 13.69
C GLN A 114 4.73 2.61 12.79
N SER A 115 3.70 1.96 13.30
CA SER A 115 2.43 1.77 12.60
C SER A 115 1.26 1.73 13.56
N GLN A 116 0.07 1.90 13.01
CA GLN A 116 -1.20 1.84 13.73
C GLN A 116 -2.29 1.28 12.82
N SER A 117 -3.40 0.82 13.39
CA SER A 117 -4.56 0.42 12.60
C SER A 117 -5.08 1.60 11.78
N SER A 118 -5.35 1.36 10.50
CA SER A 118 -5.89 2.38 9.61
C SER A 118 -7.38 2.61 9.86
N THR A 119 -7.84 3.83 9.57
CA THR A 119 -9.27 4.16 9.56
C THR A 119 -9.94 3.91 8.20
N LEU A 120 -9.17 3.52 7.18
CA LEU A 120 -9.70 3.27 5.84
C LEU A 120 -10.54 2.00 5.81
N THR A 121 -11.67 2.07 5.12
CA THR A 121 -12.58 0.92 4.91
C THR A 121 -12.66 0.57 3.44
N PHE A 122 -12.39 -0.69 3.11
CA PHE A 122 -12.43 -1.22 1.74
C PHE A 122 -13.77 -1.92 1.48
N LYS A 123 -14.20 -2.00 0.21
CA LYS A 123 -15.49 -2.57 -0.19
C LYS A 123 -15.34 -3.67 -1.26
N PRO A 124 -16.00 -4.85 -1.11
CA PRO A 124 -16.69 -5.31 0.11
C PRO A 124 -15.73 -5.45 1.29
N GLY A 125 -16.25 -5.36 2.52
CA GLY A 125 -15.45 -5.36 3.75
C GLY A 125 -14.59 -6.63 3.91
N GLY A 126 -13.62 -6.60 4.83
CA GLY A 126 -12.72 -7.74 5.10
C GLY A 126 -11.24 -7.46 4.85
N ALA A 127 -10.89 -6.24 4.41
CA ALA A 127 -9.50 -5.81 4.38
C ALA A 127 -9.06 -5.30 5.76
N LEU A 128 -7.87 -5.73 6.19
CA LEU A 128 -7.16 -5.17 7.33
C LEU A 128 -6.12 -4.18 6.80
N ALA A 129 -6.24 -2.93 7.23
CA ALA A 129 -5.34 -1.87 6.82
C ALA A 129 -4.53 -1.33 7.99
N THR A 130 -3.25 -1.11 7.73
CA THR A 130 -2.26 -0.60 8.68
C THR A 130 -1.65 0.67 8.12
N ASP A 131 -1.71 1.76 8.87
CA ASP A 131 -1.06 3.02 8.52
C ASP A 131 0.34 3.05 9.12
N PHE A 132 1.36 3.38 8.31
CA PHE A 132 2.70 3.68 8.78
C PHE A 132 2.82 5.16 9.14
N VAL A 133 3.44 5.44 10.28
CA VAL A 133 3.53 6.79 10.84
C VAL A 133 4.98 7.26 10.93
N LEU A 134 5.15 8.57 10.77
CA LEU A 134 6.37 9.28 11.07
C LEU A 134 6.44 9.58 12.58
N ALA A 135 7.61 10.00 13.05
CA ALA A 135 7.84 10.31 14.46
C ALA A 135 6.96 11.45 15.00
N ASP A 136 6.48 12.34 14.12
CA ASP A 136 5.54 13.41 14.46
C ASP A 136 4.06 12.94 14.50
N GLY A 137 3.81 11.66 14.22
CA GLY A 137 2.49 11.04 14.13
C GLY A 137 1.81 11.16 12.76
N SER A 138 2.43 11.84 11.78
CA SER A 138 1.89 11.96 10.44
C SER A 138 1.87 10.60 9.73
N ARG A 139 0.73 10.25 9.12
CA ARG A 139 0.59 9.02 8.32
C ARG A 139 1.16 9.23 6.93
N TRP A 140 2.03 8.33 6.49
CA TRP A 140 2.68 8.45 5.17
C TRP A 140 2.39 7.28 4.24
N ALA A 141 2.05 6.10 4.78
CA ALA A 141 1.63 4.96 3.96
C ALA A 141 0.51 4.16 4.61
N THR A 142 -0.20 3.40 3.78
CA THR A 142 -1.16 2.39 4.17
C THR A 142 -0.84 1.09 3.46
N TYR A 143 -0.75 0.02 4.23
CA TYR A 143 -0.70 -1.36 3.75
C TYR A 143 -2.04 -2.03 4.03
N SER A 144 -2.70 -2.54 3.00
CA SER A 144 -3.99 -3.22 3.09
C SER A 144 -3.89 -4.65 2.59
N ARG A 145 -4.21 -5.60 3.46
CA ARG A 145 -4.31 -7.04 3.18
C ARG A 145 -5.77 -7.48 3.32
N PHE A 146 -6.11 -8.64 2.78
CA PHE A 146 -7.48 -9.15 2.82
C PHE A 146 -7.55 -10.42 3.66
N ASN A 147 -8.48 -10.47 4.62
CA ASN A 147 -8.72 -11.70 5.40
C ASN A 147 -9.06 -12.87 4.48
N ARG A 148 -9.83 -12.58 3.43
CA ARG A 148 -10.09 -13.48 2.32
C ARG A 148 -9.69 -12.78 1.03
N ALA A 149 -8.80 -13.38 0.25
CA ALA A 149 -8.41 -12.84 -1.04
C ALA A 149 -9.63 -12.52 -1.92
N PRO A 150 -9.62 -11.39 -2.64
CA PRO A 150 -10.56 -11.16 -3.72
C PRO A 150 -10.47 -12.29 -4.77
N ALA A 151 -11.57 -12.55 -5.48
CA ALA A 151 -11.53 -13.52 -6.57
C ALA A 151 -10.47 -13.10 -7.61
N GLY A 152 -9.69 -14.07 -8.12
CA GLY A 152 -8.58 -13.83 -9.06
C GLY A 152 -7.24 -13.48 -8.39
N TRP A 153 -7.22 -13.25 -7.07
CA TRP A 153 -6.04 -12.92 -6.29
C TRP A 153 -5.56 -14.14 -5.50
N ASP A 154 -4.27 -14.15 -5.16
CA ASP A 154 -3.71 -15.11 -4.21
C ASP A 154 -3.90 -14.58 -2.77
N GLN A 155 -3.85 -15.45 -1.75
CA GLN A 155 -4.02 -15.06 -0.35
C GLN A 155 -2.95 -14.08 0.18
N SER A 156 -1.79 -14.03 -0.47
CA SER A 156 -0.73 -13.04 -0.22
C SER A 156 -0.99 -11.67 -0.87
N GLY A 157 -2.06 -11.52 -1.64
CA GLY A 157 -2.37 -10.30 -2.37
C GLY A 157 -2.62 -9.11 -1.46
N PHE A 158 -2.10 -7.93 -1.83
CA PHE A 158 -2.22 -6.72 -1.03
C PHE A 158 -2.28 -5.45 -1.87
N VAL A 159 -2.65 -4.35 -1.22
CA VAL A 159 -2.64 -3.00 -1.78
C VAL A 159 -1.77 -2.10 -0.90
N TRP A 160 -0.88 -1.36 -1.54
CA TRP A 160 0.01 -0.39 -0.90
C TRP A 160 -0.32 1.01 -1.38
N GLY A 161 -0.44 1.98 -0.48
CA GLY A 161 -0.52 3.39 -0.85
C GLY A 161 0.42 4.22 -0.01
N ALA A 162 1.28 5.01 -0.63
CA ALA A 162 2.27 5.84 0.07
C ALA A 162 2.41 7.21 -0.58
N VAL A 163 2.91 8.17 0.19
CA VAL A 163 3.41 9.46 -0.31
C VAL A 163 4.93 9.47 -0.29
N LYS A 164 5.54 10.22 -1.21
CA LYS A 164 6.98 10.46 -1.19
C LYS A 164 7.38 11.12 0.14
N LEU A 165 8.44 10.60 0.73
CA LEU A 165 9.12 11.14 1.90
C LEU A 165 10.27 12.04 1.43
N ASP A 166 10.16 13.34 1.65
CA ASP A 166 11.25 14.28 1.41
C ASP A 166 12.09 14.45 2.69
N ASP A 167 13.40 14.62 2.54
CA ASP A 167 14.37 14.78 3.64
C ASP A 167 14.33 13.63 4.68
N LEU A 168 14.12 12.39 4.21
CA LEU A 168 14.00 11.22 5.06
C LEU A 168 15.28 10.99 5.91
N THR A 169 15.08 10.95 7.22
CA THR A 169 16.05 10.50 8.21
C THR A 169 15.42 9.43 9.10
N ILE A 170 16.26 8.55 9.65
CA ILE A 170 15.82 7.42 10.48
C ILE A 170 16.66 7.38 11.75
N ASP A 171 15.98 7.50 12.89
CA ASP A 171 16.58 7.31 14.20
C ASP A 171 16.28 5.88 14.66
N CYS A 172 17.23 5.27 15.36
CA CYS A 172 17.09 3.93 15.92
C CYS A 172 17.29 3.98 17.42
N LEU A 173 16.28 3.54 18.16
CA LEU A 173 16.28 3.61 19.60
C LEU A 173 16.20 2.22 20.19
N VAL A 174 17.05 1.92 21.17
CA VAL A 174 16.91 0.75 22.05
C VAL A 174 16.70 1.29 23.46
N ASP A 175 15.62 0.87 24.11
CA ASP A 175 15.20 1.36 25.43
C ASP A 175 15.13 2.90 25.54
N GLY A 176 14.75 3.56 24.43
CA GLY A 176 14.66 5.02 24.35
C GLY A 176 15.98 5.75 24.16
N VAL A 177 17.10 5.04 23.99
CA VAL A 177 18.42 5.61 23.71
C VAL A 177 18.73 5.46 22.23
N GLU A 178 19.05 6.58 21.58
CA GLU A 178 19.45 6.60 20.17
C GLU A 178 20.80 5.90 19.97
N LEU A 179 20.84 4.98 19.01
CA LEU A 179 22.03 4.27 18.60
C LEU A 179 22.76 5.00 17.46
N PRO A 180 24.10 4.94 17.44
CA PRO A 180 24.87 5.33 16.27
C PRO A 180 24.42 4.59 15.00
N THR A 181 24.49 5.26 13.85
CA THR A 181 23.99 4.72 12.56
C THR A 181 24.62 3.38 12.16
N ASP A 182 25.90 3.16 12.48
CA ASP A 182 26.62 1.91 12.21
C ASP A 182 26.12 0.72 13.04
N GLN A 183 25.39 0.99 14.12
CA GLN A 183 24.73 -0.01 14.96
C GLN A 183 23.24 -0.17 14.61
N CYS A 184 22.73 0.62 13.66
CA CYS A 184 21.38 0.55 13.12
C CYS A 184 21.39 -0.09 11.71
N ALA A 185 21.82 -1.35 11.64
CA ALA A 185 21.78 -2.13 10.41
C ALA A 185 21.10 -3.49 10.67
N PRO A 186 20.39 -4.08 9.69
CA PRO A 186 19.91 -5.44 9.80
C PRO A 186 21.06 -6.45 10.04
N PRO A 187 20.90 -7.44 10.95
CA PRO A 187 19.77 -7.61 11.85
C PRO A 187 19.75 -6.52 12.94
N LEU A 188 18.57 -5.91 13.14
CA LEU A 188 18.41 -4.85 14.13
C LEU A 188 18.62 -5.40 15.56
N PRO A 189 19.17 -4.60 16.48
CA PRO A 189 19.25 -4.98 17.89
C PRO A 189 17.88 -5.32 18.49
N ASP A 190 17.86 -6.21 19.47
CA ASP A 190 16.62 -6.55 20.19
C ASP A 190 16.01 -5.30 20.84
N GLY A 191 14.69 -5.13 20.65
CA GLY A 191 13.98 -3.95 21.16
C GLY A 191 14.21 -2.67 20.37
N ALA A 192 14.93 -2.71 19.24
CA ALA A 192 15.13 -1.55 18.38
C ALA A 192 13.81 -1.02 17.81
N VAL A 193 13.60 0.29 17.93
CA VAL A 193 12.50 1.05 17.35
C VAL A 193 13.06 2.00 16.32
N LEU A 194 12.58 1.90 15.08
CA LEU A 194 12.93 2.83 14.00
C LEU A 194 11.91 3.98 13.94
N LEU A 195 12.38 5.20 14.12
CA LEU A 195 11.61 6.43 13.98
C LEU A 195 11.97 7.11 12.66
N ARG A 196 10.98 7.35 11.80
CA ARG A 196 11.18 8.08 10.53
C ARG A 196 10.81 9.53 10.70
N HIS A 197 11.69 10.41 10.24
CA HIS A 197 11.44 11.84 10.13
C HIS A 197 11.49 12.21 8.66
N ALA A 198 10.44 12.83 8.15
CA ALA A 198 10.35 13.25 6.76
C ALA A 198 9.28 14.33 6.61
N ASN A 199 9.38 15.10 5.53
CA ASN A 199 8.31 15.97 5.08
C ASN A 199 7.38 15.20 4.13
N VAL A 200 6.07 15.34 4.32
CA VAL A 200 5.05 14.71 3.49
C VAL A 200 3.98 15.70 3.03
N SER A 201 3.55 15.58 1.78
CA SER A 201 2.45 16.39 1.24
C SER A 201 1.10 15.88 1.80
N ARG A 202 0.40 16.74 2.53
CA ARG A 202 -0.96 16.44 3.03
C ARG A 202 -1.96 16.22 1.89
N GLN A 203 -1.81 16.96 0.79
CA GLN A 203 -2.68 16.82 -0.37
C GLN A 203 -2.44 15.46 -1.04
N ASP A 204 -1.18 15.09 -1.28
CA ASP A 204 -0.83 13.80 -1.86
C ASP A 204 -1.35 12.66 -0.97
N ARG A 205 -1.28 12.82 0.36
CA ARG A 205 -1.79 11.81 1.27
C ARG A 205 -3.32 11.69 1.18
N ALA A 206 -4.04 12.80 1.07
CA ALA A 206 -5.48 12.79 0.87
C ALA A 206 -5.88 12.15 -0.47
N ASP A 207 -5.11 12.40 -1.53
CA ASP A 207 -5.35 11.79 -2.84
C ASP A 207 -5.11 10.28 -2.81
N VAL A 208 -4.01 9.82 -2.18
CA VAL A 208 -3.74 8.38 -1.94
C VAL A 208 -4.90 7.73 -1.16
N GLU A 209 -5.35 8.34 -0.06
CA GLU A 209 -6.46 7.82 0.76
C GLU A 209 -7.77 7.74 -0.03
N ARG A 210 -8.04 8.71 -0.92
CA ARG A 210 -9.21 8.71 -1.79
C ARG A 210 -9.13 7.61 -2.85
N ILE A 211 -7.96 7.40 -3.46
CA ILE A 211 -7.73 6.27 -4.38
C ILE A 211 -8.01 4.95 -3.64
N LEU A 212 -7.39 4.73 -2.49
CA LEU A 212 -7.58 3.50 -1.69
C LEU A 212 -9.05 3.28 -1.30
N SER A 213 -9.76 4.33 -0.90
CA SER A 213 -11.17 4.27 -0.49
C SER A 213 -12.14 4.01 -1.66
N SER A 214 -11.72 4.31 -2.89
CA SER A 214 -12.50 4.07 -4.10
C SER A 214 -12.36 2.63 -4.63
N LEU A 215 -11.39 1.87 -4.12
CA LEU A 215 -11.15 0.50 -4.54
C LEU A 215 -12.38 -0.36 -4.30
N THR A 216 -12.86 -0.99 -5.36
CA THR A 216 -13.98 -1.94 -5.31
C THR A 216 -13.70 -3.14 -6.18
N PHE A 217 -14.17 -4.30 -5.74
CA PHE A 217 -13.97 -5.57 -6.43
C PHE A 217 -15.15 -5.93 -7.33
N THR A 218 -14.84 -6.47 -8.50
CA THR A 218 -15.74 -6.97 -9.53
C THR A 218 -15.43 -8.43 -9.83
N GLN A 219 -16.19 -9.06 -10.72
CA GLN A 219 -15.87 -10.40 -11.17
C GLN A 219 -14.59 -10.38 -12.04
N PRO A 220 -13.55 -11.16 -11.71
CA PRO A 220 -12.33 -11.26 -12.52
C PRO A 220 -12.54 -12.15 -13.75
N THR A 221 -11.75 -11.93 -14.80
CA THR A 221 -11.61 -12.87 -15.92
C THR A 221 -10.55 -13.94 -15.63
N LYS A 222 -9.57 -13.64 -14.75
CA LYS A 222 -8.68 -14.66 -14.19
C LYS A 222 -9.49 -15.55 -13.26
N SER A 223 -9.80 -16.75 -13.74
CA SER A 223 -10.23 -17.83 -12.87
C SER A 223 -9.03 -18.24 -12.03
N THR A 224 -8.96 -17.83 -10.77
CA THR A 224 -8.12 -18.55 -9.84
C THR A 224 -8.78 -19.91 -9.61
N THR A 225 -8.04 -20.99 -9.89
CA THR A 225 -8.35 -22.34 -9.36
C THR A 225 -8.42 -22.34 -7.81
N ASP A 226 -8.05 -21.22 -7.20
CA ASP A 226 -7.83 -20.96 -5.78
C ASP A 226 -9.07 -20.56 -4.95
N SER A 227 -10.30 -20.64 -5.51
CA SER A 227 -11.50 -20.45 -4.68
C SER A 227 -11.64 -21.49 -3.55
N GLN A 228 -10.85 -22.56 -3.63
CA GLN A 228 -10.75 -23.65 -2.66
C GLN A 228 -9.44 -23.63 -1.85
N ALA A 229 -8.59 -22.60 -1.96
CA ALA A 229 -7.40 -22.50 -1.12
C ALA A 229 -7.75 -22.29 0.37
N PRO A 230 -6.92 -22.80 1.29
CA PRO A 230 -7.05 -22.53 2.71
C PRO A 230 -6.90 -21.04 3.02
N VAL A 231 -7.73 -20.59 3.96
CA VAL A 231 -7.74 -19.23 4.48
C VAL A 231 -7.36 -19.29 5.96
N LEU A 232 -6.31 -18.58 6.36
CA LEU A 232 -5.88 -18.53 7.76
C LEU A 232 -6.70 -17.51 8.57
N THR A 233 -7.10 -17.94 9.76
CA THR A 233 -7.54 -17.06 10.85
C THR A 233 -6.33 -16.60 11.68
N THR A 234 -5.38 -17.50 11.96
CA THR A 234 -4.11 -17.18 12.63
C THR A 234 -3.02 -18.15 12.19
N PRO A 235 -1.75 -17.73 12.05
CA PRO A 235 -1.31 -16.33 12.03
C PRO A 235 -1.76 -15.62 10.75
N GLN A 236 -1.84 -14.29 10.81
CA GLN A 236 -2.01 -13.46 9.63
C GLN A 236 -0.68 -13.30 8.87
N PRO A 237 -0.68 -13.00 7.56
CA PRO A 237 0.54 -12.74 6.81
C PRO A 237 1.43 -11.67 7.48
N ASP A 238 2.73 -11.90 7.55
CA ASP A 238 3.76 -11.07 8.19
C ASP A 238 3.61 -10.89 9.71
N GLU A 239 2.71 -11.62 10.35
CA GLU A 239 2.58 -11.60 11.81
C GLU A 239 3.86 -12.11 12.49
N VAL A 240 4.21 -11.46 13.62
CA VAL A 240 5.32 -11.92 14.46
C VAL A 240 4.86 -13.11 15.27
N VAL A 241 5.42 -14.29 14.98
CA VAL A 241 5.07 -15.56 15.60
C VAL A 241 6.13 -16.01 16.60
N SER A 242 5.68 -16.69 17.65
CA SER A 242 6.51 -17.33 18.67
C SER A 242 6.01 -18.75 18.95
N SER A 243 6.85 -19.56 19.60
CA SER A 243 6.49 -20.93 19.94
C SER A 243 5.84 -21.01 21.33
N PRO A 244 4.76 -21.79 21.51
CA PRO A 244 4.03 -22.56 20.49
C PRO A 244 3.16 -21.67 19.58
N LEU A 245 3.17 -21.96 18.28
CA LEU A 245 2.35 -21.24 17.29
C LEU A 245 1.05 -22.01 17.04
N GLN A 246 -0.06 -21.40 17.44
CA GLN A 246 -1.38 -21.86 17.04
C GLN A 246 -1.65 -21.42 15.59
N VAL A 247 -2.04 -22.39 14.77
CA VAL A 247 -2.48 -22.14 13.40
C VAL A 247 -3.93 -22.59 13.29
N SER A 248 -4.81 -21.70 12.83
CA SER A 248 -6.19 -22.04 12.55
C SER A 248 -6.70 -21.31 11.32
N GLY A 249 -7.72 -21.87 10.71
CA GLY A 249 -8.31 -21.34 9.49
C GLY A 249 -9.39 -22.26 8.96
N GLU A 250 -9.73 -22.07 7.70
CA GLU A 250 -10.66 -22.94 6.98
C GLU A 250 -9.99 -23.40 5.69
N ALA A 251 -10.15 -24.68 5.36
CA ALA A 251 -9.70 -25.25 4.10
C ALA A 251 -10.88 -25.95 3.44
N TYR A 252 -10.91 -25.98 2.11
CA TYR A 252 -11.97 -26.68 1.39
C TYR A 252 -11.85 -28.19 1.63
N GLY A 253 -12.95 -28.94 1.68
CA GLY A 253 -12.94 -30.37 2.01
C GLY A 253 -11.93 -31.22 1.21
N THR A 254 -11.66 -30.83 -0.04
CA THR A 254 -10.66 -31.51 -0.91
C THR A 254 -9.21 -31.37 -0.46
N TRP A 255 -8.90 -30.47 0.48
CA TRP A 255 -7.56 -30.31 1.06
C TRP A 255 -7.21 -31.38 2.08
N TYR A 256 -8.23 -31.98 2.69
CA TYR A 256 -8.07 -33.00 3.71
C TYR A 256 -7.97 -34.38 3.11
N PHE A 257 -7.19 -35.23 3.76
CA PHE A 257 -7.30 -36.67 3.67
C PHE A 257 -7.21 -37.24 5.09
N GLU A 258 -8.09 -38.20 5.40
CA GLU A 258 -8.26 -38.70 6.78
C GLU A 258 -8.48 -37.58 7.81
N ALA A 259 -9.28 -36.56 7.43
CA ALA A 259 -9.59 -35.38 8.25
C ALA A 259 -8.38 -34.49 8.58
N SER A 260 -7.30 -34.59 7.81
CA SER A 260 -6.08 -33.84 8.11
C SER A 260 -5.28 -33.46 6.87
N PHE A 261 -4.33 -32.53 7.04
CA PHE A 261 -3.35 -32.20 6.01
C PHE A 261 -2.05 -31.64 6.62
N PRO A 262 -0.90 -31.73 5.92
CA PRO A 262 0.38 -31.28 6.46
C PRO A 262 0.57 -29.75 6.43
N ILE A 263 1.20 -29.23 7.48
CA ILE A 263 1.66 -27.83 7.58
C ILE A 263 3.15 -27.82 7.92
N GLU A 264 3.92 -26.99 7.21
CA GLU A 264 5.35 -26.80 7.42
C GLU A 264 5.64 -25.34 7.80
N LEU A 265 6.55 -25.12 8.73
CA LEU A 265 7.14 -23.81 8.99
C LEU A 265 8.59 -23.84 8.50
N ARG A 266 8.92 -22.94 7.57
CA ARG A 266 10.26 -22.81 6.99
C ARG A 266 10.87 -21.45 7.29
N ASP A 267 12.19 -21.40 7.38
CA ASP A 267 12.94 -20.17 7.57
C ASP A 267 13.13 -19.43 6.22
N ALA A 268 13.73 -18.23 6.24
CA ALA A 268 13.97 -17.45 5.01
C ALA A 268 14.93 -18.15 4.03
N ASN A 269 15.78 -19.04 4.53
CA ASN A 269 16.70 -19.86 3.72
C ASN A 269 16.04 -21.16 3.20
N ASN A 270 14.72 -21.30 3.38
CA ASN A 270 13.93 -22.48 3.02
C ASN A 270 14.25 -23.76 3.84
N ASN A 271 14.96 -23.64 4.96
CA ASN A 271 15.17 -24.76 5.87
C ASN A 271 13.87 -25.04 6.64
N LEU A 272 13.57 -26.32 6.84
CA LEU A 272 12.45 -26.74 7.66
C LEU A 272 12.74 -26.43 9.13
N VAL A 273 11.94 -25.55 9.73
CA VAL A 273 12.00 -25.22 11.17
C VAL A 273 11.22 -26.28 11.96
N THR A 274 9.99 -26.57 11.54
CA THR A 274 9.12 -27.58 12.15
C THR A 274 7.98 -27.93 11.20
N GLN A 275 7.25 -29.00 11.51
CA GLN A 275 6.05 -29.42 10.78
C GLN A 275 5.00 -29.96 11.75
N ALA A 276 3.73 -29.84 11.38
CA ALA A 276 2.61 -30.38 12.14
C ALA A 276 1.50 -30.84 11.17
N ILE A 277 0.48 -31.47 11.74
CA ILE A 277 -0.71 -31.88 11.00
C ILE A 277 -1.87 -30.99 11.44
N ALA A 278 -2.52 -30.32 10.48
CA ALA A 278 -3.78 -29.65 10.72
C ALA A 278 -4.92 -30.66 10.73
N GLN A 279 -5.78 -30.52 11.73
CA GLN A 279 -6.92 -31.41 11.96
C GLN A 279 -8.21 -30.66 11.63
N ALA A 280 -9.08 -31.27 10.85
CA ALA A 280 -10.43 -30.77 10.60
C ALA A 280 -11.24 -30.74 11.91
N GLN A 281 -12.06 -29.72 12.07
CA GLN A 281 -12.90 -29.52 13.26
C GLN A 281 -14.35 -30.00 13.07
N SER A 282 -14.70 -30.44 11.85
CA SER A 282 -16.00 -31.02 11.51
C SER A 282 -15.84 -32.09 10.42
N ASP A 283 -16.97 -32.62 9.94
CA ASP A 283 -16.96 -33.49 8.76
C ASP A 283 -16.30 -32.74 7.59
N TRP A 284 -15.31 -33.40 6.99
CA TRP A 284 -14.44 -32.83 5.97
C TRP A 284 -14.80 -33.29 4.55
N MET A 285 -15.61 -34.35 4.42
CA MET A 285 -16.03 -34.91 3.14
C MET A 285 -17.19 -34.09 2.53
N VAL A 286 -17.00 -32.77 2.48
CA VAL A 286 -17.96 -31.79 1.97
C VAL A 286 -17.33 -30.95 0.88
N GLU A 287 -18.14 -30.49 -0.06
CA GLU A 287 -17.74 -29.50 -1.07
C GLU A 287 -17.86 -28.07 -0.51
N ASP A 288 -17.32 -27.84 0.69
CA ASP A 288 -17.32 -26.54 1.35
C ASP A 288 -16.09 -26.34 2.24
N PHE A 289 -15.94 -25.14 2.80
CA PHE A 289 -14.92 -24.79 3.77
C PHE A 289 -15.17 -25.46 5.12
N VAL A 290 -14.11 -26.04 5.67
CA VAL A 290 -14.08 -26.78 6.92
C VAL A 290 -12.97 -26.18 7.76
N ALA A 291 -13.28 -25.85 9.01
CA ALA A 291 -12.31 -25.30 9.94
C ALA A 291 -11.21 -26.32 10.27
N PHE A 292 -9.98 -25.86 10.44
CA PHE A 292 -8.86 -26.66 10.93
C PHE A 292 -8.11 -25.97 12.05
N GLU A 293 -7.41 -26.78 12.85
CA GLU A 293 -6.45 -26.32 13.85
C GLU A 293 -5.16 -27.15 13.80
N ALA A 294 -4.04 -26.50 14.05
CA ALA A 294 -2.72 -27.11 14.25
C ALA A 294 -1.95 -26.34 15.33
N MET A 295 -0.97 -27.03 15.92
CA MET A 295 -0.04 -26.42 16.88
C MET A 295 1.38 -26.76 16.47
N LEU A 296 2.20 -25.75 16.22
CA LEU A 296 3.61 -25.92 15.87
C LEU A 296 4.51 -25.52 17.04
N THR A 297 5.41 -26.42 17.42
CA THR A 297 6.44 -26.15 18.43
C THR A 297 7.81 -26.09 17.75
N PHE A 298 8.59 -25.05 18.06
CA PHE A 298 9.91 -24.79 17.47
C PHE A 298 10.80 -23.97 18.41
N GLY A 299 12.12 -24.10 18.25
CA GLY A 299 13.10 -23.23 18.89
C GLY A 299 13.32 -21.93 18.11
N GLN A 300 14.15 -21.03 18.61
CA GLN A 300 14.47 -19.76 17.95
C GLN A 300 15.05 -19.98 16.53
N PRO A 301 14.37 -19.50 15.47
CA PRO A 301 14.84 -19.68 14.10
C PRO A 301 16.12 -18.86 13.81
N GLN A 302 16.89 -19.30 12.82
CA GLN A 302 18.16 -18.65 12.45
C GLN A 302 17.99 -17.37 11.61
N THR A 303 16.78 -17.09 11.16
CA THR A 303 16.43 -15.95 10.32
C THR A 303 15.30 -15.15 10.98
N PRO A 304 15.16 -13.84 10.69
CA PRO A 304 14.09 -13.01 11.25
C PRO A 304 12.71 -13.20 10.59
N ALA A 305 12.67 -13.89 9.45
CA ALA A 305 11.45 -14.16 8.69
C ALA A 305 11.39 -15.62 8.23
N GLY A 306 10.19 -16.07 7.87
CA GLY A 306 9.91 -17.43 7.42
C GLY A 306 8.61 -17.52 6.62
N ARG A 307 8.23 -18.76 6.27
CA ARG A 307 6.98 -19.07 5.56
C ARG A 307 6.28 -20.22 6.25
N LEU A 308 5.00 -20.02 6.55
CA LEU A 308 4.07 -21.07 6.95
C LEU A 308 3.44 -21.64 5.67
N ILE A 309 3.59 -22.93 5.44
CA ILE A 309 3.18 -23.61 4.21
C ILE A 309 2.09 -24.61 4.57
N LEU A 310 0.89 -24.41 4.03
CA LEU A 310 -0.21 -25.36 4.12
C LEU A 310 -0.18 -26.18 2.84
N LYS A 311 -0.10 -27.51 2.96
CA LYS A 311 0.03 -28.40 1.82
C LYS A 311 -1.24 -29.24 1.74
N LYS A 312 -1.86 -29.25 0.56
CA LYS A 312 -2.97 -30.15 0.26
C LYS A 312 -2.48 -31.57 0.44
N ASP A 313 -3.23 -32.40 1.15
CA ASP A 313 -2.83 -33.78 1.27
C ASP A 313 -2.96 -34.46 -0.11
N ASN A 314 -1.89 -35.12 -0.53
CA ASN A 314 -1.80 -35.79 -1.83
C ASN A 314 -1.34 -37.24 -1.65
N PRO A 315 -2.26 -38.15 -1.24
CA PRO A 315 -1.94 -39.56 -1.01
C PRO A 315 -1.44 -40.29 -2.25
N SER A 316 -1.73 -39.75 -3.45
CA SER A 316 -1.28 -40.33 -4.72
C SER A 316 0.19 -40.06 -5.03
N GLY A 317 0.78 -39.02 -4.42
CA GLY A 317 2.14 -38.56 -4.67
C GLY A 317 2.39 -38.03 -6.09
N LEU A 318 1.34 -37.80 -6.87
CA LEU A 318 1.42 -37.30 -8.24
C LEU A 318 1.52 -35.76 -8.23
N PRO A 319 2.57 -35.17 -8.84
CA PRO A 319 2.80 -33.72 -8.80
C PRO A 319 1.64 -32.87 -9.31
N GLU A 320 0.81 -33.38 -10.23
CA GLU A 320 -0.37 -32.66 -10.73
C GLU A 320 -1.45 -32.39 -9.68
N PHE A 321 -1.41 -33.07 -8.53
CA PHE A 321 -2.33 -32.85 -7.42
C PHE A 321 -1.69 -32.10 -6.25
N ASP A 322 -0.40 -31.76 -6.34
CA ASP A 322 0.27 -30.95 -5.33
C ASP A 322 -0.27 -29.51 -5.39
N GLN A 323 -0.77 -29.04 -4.26
CA GLN A 323 -1.15 -27.66 -4.05
C GLN A 323 -0.63 -27.22 -2.69
N GLN A 324 -0.15 -25.99 -2.59
CA GLN A 324 0.26 -25.41 -1.34
C GLN A 324 -0.05 -23.92 -1.32
N VAL A 325 -0.33 -23.42 -0.12
CA VAL A 325 -0.44 -21.99 0.16
C VAL A 325 0.71 -21.62 1.08
N GLU A 326 1.43 -20.56 0.73
CA GLU A 326 2.53 -20.04 1.53
C GLU A 326 2.14 -18.69 2.13
N ILE A 327 2.32 -18.57 3.45
CA ILE A 327 2.00 -17.37 4.21
C ILE A 327 3.29 -16.88 4.85
N PRO A 328 3.75 -15.65 4.53
CA PRO A 328 4.93 -15.10 5.17
C PRO A 328 4.66 -14.88 6.65
N VAL A 329 5.66 -15.13 7.49
CA VAL A 329 5.62 -14.85 8.93
C VAL A 329 6.94 -14.23 9.36
N ARG A 330 6.92 -13.48 10.46
CA ARG A 330 8.12 -12.94 11.10
C ARG A 330 8.38 -13.69 12.38
N PHE A 331 9.63 -13.95 12.70
CA PHE A 331 9.98 -14.59 13.96
C PHE A 331 10.20 -13.52 15.03
N GLN A 332 9.70 -13.80 16.24
CA GLN A 332 10.08 -13.00 17.38
C GLN A 332 11.60 -13.13 17.58
N PRO A 333 12.33 -12.00 17.69
CA PRO A 333 13.78 -11.99 17.91
C PRO A 333 14.18 -12.82 19.12
#